data_AF-A0A6A4UA01-F1
#
_entry.id   AF-A0A6A4UA01-F1
#
_cell.length_a   1.000
_cell.length_b   1.000
_cell.length_c   1.000
_cell.angle_alpha   90.00
_cell.angle_beta   90.00
_cell.angle_gamma   90.00
#
_symmetry.space_group_name_H-M   'P 1'
#
loop_
_entity.id
_entity.type
_entity.pdbx_description
1 polymer ?
#
loop_
_entity_poly.entity_id
_entity_poly.type
_entity_poly.pdbx_seq_one_letter_code
_entity_poly.pdbx_strand_id
1 'polypeptide(L)'
;SPVDEGRVARVLSGLGARATPGISPEAASRVDPKEGQARLDKAGRKEALKPLMRRLEKSTQTIDMDRLDRDLATLHAQGTSARLGETAMVQLEALVSLTDRPSLEVNLRTTPDGRTVQSLDTTDLEPGGFADLIELARPGLEAGPLQAVGRVDGDGIHLGTAFVVGPGLVMTNRHVLEELASPLPRAEKPKRWQIVRTTTVDFSPSGNDPAQKFAVKEVVFAGPQQIYRLPISFSKLDMAVLRVETVNSAGMALPKPFRLNRDAGWRGQDANLFVVGFPAPPNAIPQDERGALRHDVIERLREIFGLNYRRKYFSPGLATAVAQAWVFDHDATTLGGNSGSVVGALSGDLAAVGLHFAGDWLRANHAHDLASVRAASPGFAALFP
;
A
#
# COMPACT_ATOMS: atom_id res chain seq x y z
N SER A 1 -29.44 -0.10 2.10
CA SER A 1 -29.80 1.16 1.45
C SER A 1 -29.70 0.95 -0.05
N PRO A 2 -30.47 1.67 -0.89
CA PRO A 2 -30.15 1.69 -2.31
C PRO A 2 -28.69 2.11 -2.46
N VAL A 3 -27.98 1.42 -3.34
CA VAL A 3 -26.58 1.68 -3.65
C VAL A 3 -26.48 3.12 -4.16
N ASP A 4 -25.53 3.88 -3.61
CA ASP A 4 -25.28 5.28 -4.02
C ASP A 4 -24.89 5.35 -5.52
N GLU A 5 -25.49 6.27 -6.26
CA GLU A 5 -25.19 6.50 -7.69
C GLU A 5 -23.69 6.78 -7.90
N GLY A 6 -23.04 7.45 -6.94
CA GLY A 6 -21.59 7.68 -6.98
C GLY A 6 -20.77 6.38 -6.90
N ARG A 7 -21.30 5.35 -6.23
CA ARG A 7 -20.67 4.04 -6.11
C ARG A 7 -20.81 3.23 -7.40
N VAL A 8 -21.99 3.26 -8.02
CA VAL A 8 -22.24 2.64 -9.33
C VAL A 8 -21.38 3.31 -10.41
N ALA A 9 -21.23 4.64 -10.37
CA ALA A 9 -20.40 5.40 -11.29
C ALA A 9 -18.92 4.95 -11.28
N ARG A 10 -18.35 4.70 -10.10
CA ARG A 10 -16.97 4.19 -9.96
C ARG A 10 -16.82 2.80 -10.58
N VAL A 11 -17.79 1.92 -10.34
CA VAL A 11 -17.80 0.56 -10.91
C VAL A 11 -17.89 0.60 -12.43
N LEU A 12 -18.78 1.43 -13.00
CA LEU A 12 -18.91 1.60 -14.46
C LEU A 12 -17.63 2.08 -15.11
N SER A 13 -16.96 3.05 -14.48
CA SER A 13 -15.69 3.60 -14.98
C SER A 13 -14.61 2.52 -15.00
N GLY A 14 -14.45 1.79 -13.89
CA GLY A 14 -13.43 0.74 -13.76
C GLY A 14 -13.67 -0.46 -14.68
N LEU A 15 -14.90 -0.96 -14.76
CA LEU A 15 -15.23 -2.10 -15.63
C LEU A 15 -15.20 -1.74 -17.12
N GLY A 16 -15.67 -0.54 -17.46
CA GLY A 16 -15.66 -0.05 -18.84
C GLY A 16 -14.26 0.23 -19.37
N ALA A 17 -13.31 0.60 -18.49
CA ALA A 17 -11.91 0.60 -18.86
C ALA A 17 -11.44 -0.79 -19.33
N ARG A 18 -11.75 -1.84 -18.56
CA ARG A 18 -11.32 -3.22 -18.86
C ARG A 18 -11.95 -3.84 -20.08
N ALA A 19 -13.13 -3.38 -20.45
CA ALA A 19 -13.76 -3.76 -21.71
C ALA A 19 -12.93 -3.34 -22.93
N THR A 20 -11.91 -2.48 -22.75
CA THR A 20 -10.99 -2.01 -23.79
C THR A 20 -9.59 -2.61 -23.59
N PRO A 21 -9.12 -3.48 -24.50
CA PRO A 21 -7.76 -4.01 -24.45
C PRO A 21 -6.72 -2.89 -24.51
N GLY A 22 -5.70 -2.92 -23.64
CA GLY A 22 -4.55 -2.01 -23.69
C GLY A 22 -4.79 -0.61 -23.11
N ILE A 23 -5.91 -0.38 -22.40
CA ILE A 23 -6.07 0.86 -21.62
C ILE A 23 -5.16 0.80 -20.39
N SER A 24 -4.44 1.88 -20.10
CA SER A 24 -3.61 1.96 -18.90
C SER A 24 -4.50 2.20 -17.65
N PRO A 25 -4.08 1.80 -16.43
CA PRO A 25 -4.78 2.08 -15.18
C PRO A 25 -5.02 3.58 -14.94
N GLU A 26 -4.12 4.43 -15.45
CA GLU A 26 -4.25 5.89 -15.45
C GLU A 26 -5.43 6.33 -16.33
N ALA A 27 -5.51 5.81 -17.56
CA ALA A 27 -6.62 6.07 -18.45
C ALA A 27 -7.92 5.45 -17.92
N ALA A 28 -7.85 4.29 -17.26
CA ALA A 28 -8.97 3.62 -16.60
C ALA A 28 -9.58 4.47 -15.46
N SER A 29 -8.73 5.15 -14.68
CA SER A 29 -9.17 6.03 -13.58
C SER A 29 -9.89 7.30 -14.05
N ARG A 30 -9.75 7.65 -15.34
CA ARG A 30 -10.32 8.86 -15.97
C ARG A 30 -11.52 8.56 -16.88
N VAL A 31 -11.93 7.30 -17.01
CA VAL A 31 -13.09 6.92 -17.84
C VAL A 31 -14.35 7.53 -17.25
N ASP A 32 -15.10 8.27 -18.07
CA ASP A 32 -16.41 8.79 -17.65
C ASP A 32 -17.39 7.63 -17.43
N PRO A 33 -18.22 7.63 -16.37
CA PRO A 33 -19.15 6.54 -16.10
C PRO A 33 -20.08 6.19 -17.26
N LYS A 34 -20.50 7.15 -18.11
CA LYS A 34 -21.34 6.88 -19.29
C LYS A 34 -20.54 6.21 -20.40
N GLU A 35 -19.29 6.61 -20.57
CA GLU A 35 -18.37 5.94 -21.48
C GLU A 35 -18.10 4.50 -21.01
N GLY A 36 -17.87 4.34 -19.70
CA GLY A 36 -17.70 3.02 -19.11
C GLY A 36 -18.93 2.13 -19.29
N GLN A 37 -20.14 2.68 -19.10
CA GLN A 37 -21.41 2.01 -19.39
C GLN A 37 -21.51 1.54 -20.85
N ALA A 38 -21.20 2.43 -21.80
CA ALA A 38 -21.29 2.11 -23.23
C ALA A 38 -20.36 0.96 -23.62
N ARG A 39 -19.20 0.86 -22.97
CA ARG A 39 -18.20 -0.19 -23.19
C ARG A 39 -18.59 -1.54 -22.60
N LEU A 40 -19.59 -1.64 -21.72
CA LEU A 40 -20.09 -2.91 -21.18
C LEU A 40 -21.10 -3.63 -22.09
N ASP A 41 -20.94 -3.49 -23.40
CA ASP A 41 -21.69 -4.29 -24.36
C ASP A 41 -21.36 -5.80 -24.24
N LYS A 42 -21.99 -6.64 -25.06
CA LYS A 42 -21.79 -8.10 -24.97
C LYS A 42 -20.31 -8.53 -25.13
N ALA A 43 -19.52 -7.81 -25.93
CA ALA A 43 -18.11 -8.10 -26.11
C ALA A 43 -17.29 -7.57 -24.92
N GLY A 44 -17.54 -6.33 -24.51
CA GLY A 44 -16.85 -5.69 -23.41
C GLY A 44 -17.05 -6.39 -22.06
N ARG A 45 -18.24 -6.94 -21.78
CA ARG A 45 -18.45 -7.77 -20.57
C ARG A 45 -17.61 -9.04 -20.56
N LYS A 46 -17.47 -9.69 -21.72
CA LYS A 46 -16.60 -10.86 -21.85
C LYS A 46 -15.15 -10.49 -21.58
N GLU A 47 -14.68 -9.38 -22.15
CA GLU A 47 -13.34 -8.86 -21.87
C GLU A 47 -13.15 -8.53 -20.38
N ALA A 48 -14.11 -7.86 -19.74
CA ALA A 48 -14.06 -7.53 -18.32
C ALA A 48 -14.02 -8.77 -17.40
N LEU A 49 -14.60 -9.90 -17.84
CA LEU A 49 -14.61 -11.16 -17.09
C LEU A 49 -13.40 -12.07 -17.36
N LYS A 50 -12.63 -11.86 -18.44
CA LYS A 50 -11.47 -12.71 -18.80
C LYS A 50 -10.47 -12.90 -17.66
N PRO A 51 -10.07 -11.86 -16.90
CA PRO A 51 -9.13 -12.05 -15.79
C PRO A 51 -9.69 -12.97 -14.71
N LEU A 52 -10.99 -12.87 -14.41
CA LEU A 52 -11.64 -13.76 -13.45
C LEU A 52 -11.70 -15.20 -13.98
N MET A 53 -11.98 -15.39 -15.27
CA MET A 53 -12.01 -16.72 -15.89
C MET A 53 -10.64 -17.42 -15.83
N ARG A 54 -9.56 -16.74 -16.21
CA ARG A 54 -8.19 -17.27 -16.13
C ARG A 54 -7.80 -17.66 -14.69
N ARG A 55 -8.32 -16.93 -13.70
CA ARG A 55 -8.08 -17.20 -12.27
C ARG A 55 -8.88 -18.41 -11.77
N LEU A 56 -10.11 -18.58 -12.24
CA LEU A 56 -10.94 -19.73 -11.91
C LEU A 56 -10.40 -21.04 -12.48
N GLU A 57 -9.71 -21.01 -13.63
CA GLU A 57 -9.01 -22.19 -14.18
C GLU A 57 -7.97 -22.78 -13.21
N LYS A 58 -7.43 -21.95 -12.31
CA LYS A 58 -6.44 -22.35 -11.28
C LYS A 58 -7.06 -22.53 -9.88
N SER A 59 -8.37 -22.33 -9.72
CA SER A 59 -9.07 -22.32 -8.43
C SER A 59 -10.02 -23.52 -8.28
N THR A 60 -10.25 -23.95 -7.03
CA THR A 60 -11.25 -24.99 -6.71
C THR A 60 -12.66 -24.41 -6.47
N GLN A 61 -12.85 -23.10 -6.62
CA GLN A 61 -14.14 -22.44 -6.38
C GLN A 61 -15.06 -22.40 -7.60
N THR A 62 -16.37 -22.46 -7.34
CA THR A 62 -17.44 -22.24 -8.30
C THR A 62 -18.01 -20.83 -8.09
N ILE A 63 -17.66 -19.89 -8.96
CA ILE A 63 -18.33 -18.58 -9.06
C ILE A 63 -19.46 -18.69 -10.09
N ASP A 64 -20.64 -18.15 -9.77
CA ASP A 64 -21.78 -18.08 -10.70
C ASP A 64 -21.51 -16.99 -11.76
N MET A 65 -20.80 -17.40 -12.82
CA MET A 65 -20.42 -16.53 -13.93
C MET A 65 -21.63 -15.98 -14.69
N ASP A 66 -22.74 -16.73 -14.72
CA ASP A 66 -23.96 -16.29 -15.39
C ASP A 66 -24.62 -15.16 -14.61
N ARG A 67 -24.55 -15.20 -13.28
CA ARG A 67 -25.03 -14.10 -12.43
C ARG A 67 -24.20 -12.83 -12.61
N LEU A 68 -22.87 -12.95 -12.67
CA LEU A 68 -21.99 -11.82 -12.92
C LEU A 68 -22.23 -11.17 -14.28
N ASP A 69 -22.41 -11.95 -15.36
CA ASP A 69 -22.74 -11.38 -16.67
C ASP A 69 -24.11 -10.68 -16.67
N ARG A 70 -25.11 -11.19 -15.93
CA ARG A 70 -26.41 -10.51 -15.75
C ARG A 70 -26.28 -9.19 -15.01
N ASP A 71 -25.47 -9.13 -13.96
CA ASP A 71 -25.26 -7.91 -13.18
C ASP A 71 -24.50 -6.85 -14.03
N LEU A 72 -23.51 -7.27 -14.81
CA LEU A 72 -22.82 -6.43 -15.79
C LEU A 72 -23.74 -5.95 -16.92
N ALA A 73 -24.65 -6.82 -17.41
CA ALA A 73 -25.65 -6.44 -18.41
C ALA A 73 -26.65 -5.41 -17.85
N THR A 74 -26.97 -5.50 -16.56
CA THR A 74 -27.80 -4.52 -15.86
C THR A 74 -27.10 -3.16 -15.78
N LEU A 75 -25.79 -3.14 -15.47
CA LEU A 75 -24.97 -1.93 -15.52
C LEU A 75 -24.95 -1.29 -16.91
N HIS A 76 -24.77 -2.08 -17.96
CA HIS A 76 -24.80 -1.59 -19.34
C HIS A 76 -26.15 -0.95 -19.70
N ALA A 77 -27.25 -1.61 -19.33
CA ALA A 77 -28.59 -1.16 -19.67
C ALA A 77 -29.04 0.08 -18.87
N GLN A 78 -28.68 0.15 -17.58
CA GLN A 78 -29.26 1.11 -16.63
C GLN A 78 -28.26 2.19 -16.16
N GLY A 79 -26.96 2.03 -16.44
CA GLY A 79 -25.94 3.01 -16.07
C GLY A 79 -25.90 3.26 -14.56
N THR A 80 -25.65 4.52 -14.18
CA THR A 80 -25.56 4.91 -12.76
C THR A 80 -26.87 4.73 -12.00
N SER A 81 -27.99 4.61 -12.70
CA SER A 81 -29.31 4.32 -12.11
C SER A 81 -29.56 2.82 -11.89
N ALA A 82 -28.59 1.95 -12.19
CA ALA A 82 -28.70 0.52 -11.99
C ALA A 82 -28.99 0.16 -10.53
N ARG A 83 -30.04 -0.62 -10.30
CA ARG A 83 -30.43 -1.08 -8.97
C ARG A 83 -29.89 -2.47 -8.71
N LEU A 84 -28.61 -2.53 -8.34
CA LEU A 84 -27.95 -3.77 -7.94
C LEU A 84 -28.10 -4.01 -6.44
N GLY A 85 -28.19 -5.28 -6.05
CA GLY A 85 -28.13 -5.66 -4.65
C GLY A 85 -26.72 -5.45 -4.08
N GLU A 86 -26.61 -5.30 -2.76
CA GLU A 86 -25.33 -5.04 -2.09
C GLU A 86 -24.27 -6.11 -2.41
N THR A 87 -24.65 -7.39 -2.42
CA THR A 87 -23.75 -8.50 -2.80
C THR A 87 -23.26 -8.40 -4.24
N ALA A 88 -24.13 -8.01 -5.18
CA ALA A 88 -23.75 -7.84 -6.58
C ALA A 88 -22.79 -6.66 -6.75
N MET A 89 -23.07 -5.53 -6.08
CA MET A 89 -22.18 -4.39 -6.08
C MET A 89 -20.80 -4.73 -5.51
N VAL A 90 -20.77 -5.43 -4.38
CA VAL A 90 -19.52 -5.89 -3.78
C VAL A 90 -18.74 -6.79 -4.72
N GLN A 91 -19.40 -7.71 -5.43
CA GLN A 91 -18.75 -8.58 -6.42
C GLN A 91 -18.20 -7.80 -7.63
N LEU A 92 -18.90 -6.78 -8.11
CA LEU A 92 -18.45 -5.94 -9.21
C LEU A 92 -17.35 -4.96 -8.79
N GLU A 93 -17.43 -4.41 -7.58
CA GLU A 93 -16.37 -3.61 -6.97
C GLU A 93 -15.14 -4.44 -6.67
N ALA A 94 -15.33 -5.68 -6.23
CA ALA A 94 -14.26 -6.64 -6.15
C ALA A 94 -13.69 -6.81 -7.55
N LEU A 95 -14.48 -7.11 -8.59
CA LEU A 95 -13.95 -7.21 -9.96
C LEU A 95 -13.07 -5.99 -10.29
N VAL A 96 -13.53 -4.75 -10.09
CA VAL A 96 -12.76 -3.50 -10.26
C VAL A 96 -11.51 -3.40 -9.35
N SER A 97 -11.60 -3.81 -8.09
CA SER A 97 -10.48 -3.76 -7.12
C SER A 97 -9.50 -4.92 -7.28
N LEU A 98 -9.92 -6.01 -7.96
CA LEU A 98 -9.27 -7.31 -7.97
C LEU A 98 -8.17 -7.46 -9.04
N THR A 99 -7.99 -6.53 -10.00
CA THR A 99 -6.92 -6.64 -11.01
C THR A 99 -6.10 -5.39 -11.26
N ASP A 100 -6.45 -4.24 -10.68
CA ASP A 100 -5.70 -2.99 -10.95
C ASP A 100 -4.68 -2.63 -9.84
N ARG A 101 -4.65 -3.34 -8.71
CA ARG A 101 -3.78 -3.06 -7.55
C ARG A 101 -3.09 -4.32 -7.02
N PRO A 102 -2.10 -4.87 -7.76
CA PRO A 102 -1.37 -6.05 -7.30
C PRO A 102 -0.60 -5.74 -6.01
N SER A 103 -0.17 -6.80 -5.33
CA SER A 103 0.81 -6.70 -4.26
C SER A 103 1.74 -7.88 -4.42
N LEU A 104 2.98 -7.59 -4.79
CA LEU A 104 3.99 -8.54 -5.20
C LEU A 104 4.91 -8.83 -4.03
N GLU A 105 5.12 -10.10 -3.72
CA GLU A 105 6.13 -10.48 -2.74
C GLU A 105 7.52 -10.07 -3.27
N VAL A 106 8.30 -9.39 -2.43
CA VAL A 106 9.70 -9.09 -2.75
C VAL A 106 10.51 -10.35 -2.55
N ASN A 107 11.27 -10.74 -3.57
CA ASN A 107 12.06 -11.96 -3.58
C ASN A 107 13.54 -11.67 -3.87
N LEU A 108 14.40 -12.64 -3.63
CA LEU A 108 15.80 -12.55 -4.06
C LEU A 108 15.92 -13.04 -5.50
N ARG A 109 16.66 -12.31 -6.31
CA ARG A 109 17.01 -12.67 -7.69
C ARG A 109 18.51 -12.53 -7.89
N THR A 110 19.10 -13.51 -8.58
CA THR A 110 20.47 -13.38 -9.09
C THR A 110 20.42 -12.67 -10.43
N THR A 111 21.08 -11.53 -10.52
CA THR A 111 21.25 -10.76 -11.75
C THR A 111 22.26 -11.43 -12.70
N PRO A 112 22.27 -11.11 -14.01
CA PRO A 112 23.20 -11.74 -14.96
C PRO A 112 24.69 -11.57 -14.62
N ASP A 113 25.05 -10.54 -13.85
CA ASP A 113 26.42 -10.31 -13.38
C ASP A 113 26.76 -11.03 -12.06
N GLY A 114 25.86 -11.90 -11.58
CA GLY A 114 26.06 -12.73 -10.39
C GLY A 114 25.71 -12.08 -9.06
N ARG A 115 25.22 -10.83 -9.05
CA ARG A 115 24.77 -10.18 -7.80
C ARG A 115 23.40 -10.66 -7.38
N THR A 116 23.22 -10.94 -6.09
CA THR A 116 21.90 -11.19 -5.47
C THR A 116 21.26 -9.86 -5.08
N VAL A 117 20.08 -9.58 -5.63
CA VAL A 117 19.30 -8.37 -5.36
C VAL A 117 17.89 -8.71 -4.90
N GLN A 118 17.26 -7.79 -4.17
CA GLN A 118 15.81 -7.86 -3.92
C GLN A 118 15.08 -7.38 -5.18
N SER A 119 14.10 -8.15 -5.65
CA SER A 119 13.40 -7.95 -6.92
C SER A 119 11.93 -8.39 -6.82
N LEU A 120 11.19 -8.21 -7.91
CA LEU A 120 9.75 -8.47 -8.01
C LEU A 120 9.48 -9.48 -9.13
N ASP A 121 8.53 -10.38 -8.94
CA ASP A 121 8.02 -11.22 -10.03
C ASP A 121 6.72 -10.62 -10.56
N THR A 122 6.71 -10.27 -11.84
CA THR A 122 5.59 -9.65 -12.55
C THR A 122 4.99 -10.61 -13.58
N THR A 123 5.46 -11.85 -13.67
CA THR A 123 5.08 -12.81 -14.71
C THR A 123 3.58 -13.11 -14.72
N ASP A 124 2.95 -13.12 -13.54
CA ASP A 124 1.51 -13.35 -13.37
C ASP A 124 0.67 -12.06 -13.46
N LEU A 125 1.28 -10.90 -13.72
CA LEU A 125 0.55 -9.66 -13.99
C LEU A 125 0.13 -9.59 -15.45
N GLU A 126 -1.10 -9.13 -15.68
CA GLU A 126 -1.56 -8.85 -17.04
C GLU A 126 -0.69 -7.73 -17.65
N PRO A 127 -0.24 -7.87 -18.91
CA PRO A 127 0.50 -6.82 -19.61
C PRO A 127 -0.31 -5.52 -19.70
N GLY A 128 0.39 -4.39 -19.61
CA GLY A 128 -0.25 -3.08 -19.49
C GLY A 128 -0.34 -2.61 -18.04
N GLY A 129 -0.30 -1.29 -17.86
CA GLY A 129 -0.47 -0.67 -16.55
C GLY A 129 0.69 -0.83 -15.59
N PHE A 130 0.43 -1.31 -14.36
CA PHE A 130 1.48 -1.40 -13.35
C PHE A 130 2.56 -2.42 -13.69
N ALA A 131 2.27 -3.46 -14.48
CA ALA A 131 3.28 -4.41 -14.93
C ALA A 131 4.41 -3.68 -15.68
N ASP A 132 4.05 -2.86 -16.66
CA ASP A 132 5.02 -2.12 -17.48
C ASP A 132 5.76 -1.05 -16.67
N LEU A 133 5.06 -0.36 -15.77
CA LEU A 133 5.68 0.63 -14.88
C LEU A 133 6.69 -0.02 -13.93
N ILE A 134 6.37 -1.21 -13.40
CA ILE A 134 7.27 -1.97 -12.54
C ILE A 134 8.48 -2.44 -13.33
N GLU A 135 8.31 -2.98 -14.54
CA GLU A 135 9.45 -3.37 -15.39
C GLU A 135 10.35 -2.18 -15.72
N LEU A 136 9.77 -1.04 -16.05
CA LEU A 136 10.51 0.18 -16.33
C LEU A 136 11.29 0.67 -15.09
N ALA A 137 10.67 0.60 -13.92
CA ALA A 137 11.27 1.03 -12.65
C ALA A 137 12.21 -0.01 -12.03
N ARG A 138 12.18 -1.27 -12.48
CA ARG A 138 12.87 -2.41 -11.86
C ARG A 138 14.35 -2.16 -11.60
N PRO A 139 15.17 -1.67 -12.56
CA PRO A 139 16.58 -1.41 -12.28
C PRO A 139 16.77 -0.39 -11.14
N GLY A 140 15.90 0.63 -11.07
CA GLY A 140 15.91 1.62 -10.00
C GLY A 140 15.49 1.04 -8.65
N LEU A 141 14.46 0.19 -8.64
CA LEU A 141 13.97 -0.50 -7.43
C LEU A 141 15.03 -1.47 -6.86
N GLU A 142 15.70 -2.22 -7.74
CA GLU A 142 16.76 -3.18 -7.39
C GLU A 142 18.06 -2.49 -6.91
N ALA A 143 18.27 -1.21 -7.26
CA ALA A 143 19.48 -0.47 -6.90
C ALA A 143 19.50 0.03 -5.43
N GLY A 144 18.39 -0.08 -4.69
CA GLY A 144 18.32 0.43 -3.32
C GLY A 144 16.94 0.43 -2.67
N PRO A 145 15.90 1.03 -3.29
CA PRO A 145 14.59 1.22 -2.68
C PRO A 145 14.01 -0.01 -1.98
N LEU A 146 14.06 -1.19 -2.61
CA LEU A 146 13.55 -2.42 -1.99
C LEU A 146 14.34 -2.84 -0.74
N GLN A 147 15.67 -2.66 -0.77
CA GLN A 147 16.56 -3.01 0.34
C GLN A 147 16.42 -2.05 1.53
N ALA A 148 16.02 -0.81 1.28
CA ALA A 148 15.94 0.24 2.28
C ALA A 148 14.67 0.17 3.16
N VAL A 149 13.80 -0.83 2.97
CA VAL A 149 12.58 -1.03 3.76
C VAL A 149 12.69 -2.29 4.60
N GLY A 150 12.34 -2.21 5.88
CA GLY A 150 12.48 -3.31 6.82
C GLY A 150 11.30 -3.46 7.78
N ARG A 151 11.15 -4.67 8.33
CA ARG A 151 10.14 -5.02 9.32
C ARG A 151 10.58 -4.55 10.69
N VAL A 152 9.70 -3.86 11.41
CA VAL A 152 9.95 -3.43 12.78
C VAL A 152 9.43 -4.50 13.74
N ASP A 153 10.34 -5.04 14.54
CA ASP A 153 10.02 -6.02 15.58
C ASP A 153 10.31 -5.45 16.98
N GLY A 154 9.42 -5.71 17.93
CA GLY A 154 9.62 -5.48 19.36
C GLY A 154 9.51 -6.80 20.12
N ASP A 155 10.57 -7.20 20.81
CA ASP A 155 10.69 -8.51 21.48
C ASP A 155 10.40 -9.70 20.54
N GLY A 156 10.79 -9.55 19.26
CA GLY A 156 10.55 -10.53 18.19
C GLY A 156 9.13 -10.55 17.60
N ILE A 157 8.24 -9.65 18.07
CA ILE A 157 6.89 -9.50 17.55
C ILE A 157 6.88 -8.41 16.48
N HIS A 158 6.29 -8.71 15.32
CA HIS A 158 6.10 -7.74 14.24
C HIS A 158 5.09 -6.66 14.64
N LEU A 159 5.55 -5.40 14.66
CA LEU A 159 4.76 -4.25 15.08
C LEU A 159 4.48 -3.26 13.93
N GLY A 160 5.33 -3.23 12.91
CA GLY A 160 5.16 -2.34 11.77
C GLY A 160 6.26 -2.47 10.73
N THR A 161 6.45 -1.40 9.97
CA THR A 161 7.44 -1.24 8.92
C THR A 161 8.24 0.05 9.16
N ALA A 162 9.50 0.09 8.72
CA ALA A 162 10.29 1.31 8.65
C ALA A 162 11.14 1.34 7.38
N PHE A 163 11.62 2.51 7.00
CA PHE A 163 12.55 2.65 5.87
C PHE A 163 13.68 3.63 6.16
N VAL A 164 14.85 3.41 5.54
CA VAL A 164 16.03 4.23 5.75
C VAL A 164 15.85 5.60 5.09
N VAL A 165 16.03 6.67 5.87
CA VAL A 165 15.84 8.08 5.44
C VAL A 165 17.10 8.93 5.57
N GLY A 166 18.14 8.39 6.21
CA GLY A 166 19.44 9.03 6.32
C GLY A 166 20.48 8.10 6.94
N PRO A 167 21.74 8.54 7.10
CA PRO A 167 22.79 7.75 7.73
C PRO A 167 22.41 7.33 9.16
N GLY A 168 22.18 6.03 9.37
CA GLY A 168 21.75 5.49 10.67
C GLY A 168 20.34 5.91 11.09
N LEU A 169 19.50 6.40 10.17
CA LEU A 169 18.15 6.89 10.47
C LEU A 169 17.10 6.11 9.69
N VAL A 170 16.07 5.64 10.39
CA VAL A 170 14.87 5.05 9.80
C VAL A 170 13.62 5.84 10.19
N MET A 171 12.65 5.91 9.29
CA MET A 171 11.35 6.51 9.53
C MET A 171 10.29 5.41 9.70
N THR A 172 9.38 5.59 10.65
CA THR A 172 8.20 4.76 10.89
C THR A 172 7.06 5.61 11.43
N ASN A 173 5.92 5.01 11.77
CA ASN A 173 4.83 5.73 12.44
C ASN A 173 5.12 5.96 13.93
N ARG A 174 4.55 7.03 14.48
CA ARG A 174 4.59 7.28 15.92
C ARG A 174 3.82 6.21 16.68
N HIS A 175 2.69 5.72 16.18
CA HIS A 175 1.95 4.66 16.88
C HIS A 175 2.74 3.33 16.94
N VAL A 176 3.63 3.07 15.96
CA VAL A 176 4.57 1.93 16.03
C VAL A 176 5.60 2.18 17.13
N LEU A 177 6.12 3.41 17.23
CA LEU A 177 7.02 3.80 18.33
C LEU A 177 6.36 3.67 19.71
N GLU A 178 5.07 4.00 19.84
CA GLU A 178 4.33 3.91 21.11
C GLU A 178 4.21 2.48 21.63
N GLU A 179 4.34 1.46 20.77
CA GLU A 179 4.40 0.05 21.17
C GLU A 179 5.79 -0.36 21.68
N LEU A 180 6.84 0.39 21.32
CA LEU A 180 8.26 0.08 21.54
C LEU A 180 8.89 0.88 22.69
N ALA A 181 8.37 2.08 22.94
CA ALA A 181 8.98 3.06 23.82
C ALA A 181 7.94 3.84 24.63
N SER A 182 8.31 4.19 25.87
CA SER A 182 7.50 5.03 26.74
C SER A 182 7.83 6.52 26.55
N PRO A 183 6.82 7.38 26.29
CA PRO A 183 7.02 8.82 26.21
C PRO A 183 7.17 9.43 27.61
N LEU A 184 8.22 10.24 27.83
CA LEU A 184 8.50 10.86 29.13
C LEU A 184 8.55 12.40 29.04
N PRO A 185 7.99 13.11 30.04
CA PRO A 185 7.26 12.58 31.19
C PRO A 185 5.78 12.25 30.88
N ARG A 186 5.31 12.55 29.66
CA ARG A 186 3.90 12.44 29.26
C ARG A 186 3.80 12.12 27.76
N ALA A 187 2.66 11.55 27.35
CA ALA A 187 2.40 11.19 25.97
C ALA A 187 2.31 12.40 25.02
N GLU A 188 1.81 13.53 25.50
CA GLU A 188 1.68 14.77 24.72
C GLU A 188 2.95 15.64 24.84
N LYS A 189 3.57 15.95 23.70
CA LYS A 189 4.83 16.69 23.58
C LYS A 189 5.90 16.10 24.50
N PRO A 190 6.30 14.82 24.29
CA PRO A 190 7.30 14.17 25.12
C PRO A 190 8.65 14.90 25.00
N LYS A 191 9.38 14.98 26.12
CA LYS A 191 10.75 15.51 26.14
C LYS A 191 11.77 14.48 25.66
N ARG A 192 11.50 13.20 25.92
CA ARG A 192 12.31 12.06 25.50
C ARG A 192 11.45 10.81 25.40
N TRP A 193 12.00 9.79 24.76
CA TRP A 193 11.44 8.45 24.71
C TRP A 193 12.42 7.47 25.34
N GLN A 194 11.89 6.55 26.15
CA GLN A 194 12.65 5.44 26.69
C GLN A 194 12.24 4.17 25.96
N ILE A 195 13.15 3.56 25.20
CA ILE A 195 12.91 2.25 24.58
C ILE A 195 12.75 1.23 25.71
N VAL A 196 11.65 0.48 25.70
CA VAL A 196 11.31 -0.50 26.75
C VAL A 196 11.25 -1.94 26.22
N ARG A 197 11.49 -2.12 24.92
CA ARG A 197 11.52 -3.43 24.24
C ARG A 197 12.81 -3.62 23.46
N THR A 198 13.23 -4.87 23.29
CA THR A 198 14.31 -5.18 22.35
C THR A 198 13.80 -4.94 20.94
N THR A 199 14.30 -3.88 20.30
CA THR A 199 13.73 -3.37 19.04
C THR A 199 14.71 -3.54 17.89
N THR A 200 14.27 -4.17 16.81
CA THR A 200 15.08 -4.36 15.59
C THR A 200 14.32 -4.00 14.33
N VAL A 201 15.07 -3.59 13.29
CA VAL A 201 14.56 -3.47 11.92
C VAL A 201 15.22 -4.52 11.04
N ASP A 202 14.43 -5.41 10.45
CA ASP A 202 14.89 -6.49 9.56
C ASP A 202 14.67 -6.11 8.08
N PHE A 203 15.75 -5.92 7.33
CA PHE A 203 15.68 -5.49 5.92
C PHE A 203 15.57 -6.65 4.92
N SER A 204 15.54 -7.90 5.38
CA SER A 204 15.38 -9.06 4.50
C SER A 204 13.96 -9.16 3.92
N PRO A 205 13.78 -9.83 2.77
CA PRO A 205 12.45 -10.07 2.23
C PRO A 205 11.59 -11.01 3.10
N SER A 206 12.22 -11.91 3.87
CA SER A 206 11.51 -12.79 4.81
C SER A 206 11.01 -12.04 6.06
N GLY A 207 11.60 -10.88 6.35
CA GLY A 207 11.42 -10.15 7.60
C GLY A 207 11.94 -10.92 8.82
N ASN A 208 12.64 -12.04 8.64
CA ASN A 208 13.14 -12.85 9.76
C ASN A 208 14.50 -13.46 9.45
N ASP A 209 15.45 -12.62 9.08
CA ASP A 209 16.85 -12.97 8.87
C ASP A 209 17.71 -12.25 9.93
N PRO A 210 18.25 -12.97 10.92
CA PRO A 210 19.14 -12.39 11.93
C PRO A 210 20.33 -11.62 11.35
N ALA A 211 20.83 -11.98 10.16
CA ALA A 211 21.95 -11.31 9.52
C ALA A 211 21.59 -9.93 8.93
N GLN A 212 20.29 -9.63 8.80
CA GLN A 212 19.77 -8.37 8.25
C GLN A 212 18.99 -7.54 9.28
N LYS A 213 19.09 -7.89 10.57
CA LYS A 213 18.50 -7.13 11.68
C LYS A 213 19.45 -6.03 12.16
N PHE A 214 18.92 -4.83 12.36
CA PHE A 214 19.63 -3.68 12.91
C PHE A 214 18.95 -3.24 14.20
N ALA A 215 19.71 -3.07 15.28
CA ALA A 215 19.14 -2.63 16.55
C ALA A 215 18.77 -1.14 16.51
N VAL A 216 17.61 -0.79 17.06
CA VAL A 216 17.23 0.60 17.31
C VAL A 216 17.96 1.11 18.56
N LYS A 217 18.58 2.29 18.47
CA LYS A 217 19.39 2.89 19.54
C LYS A 217 18.65 3.99 20.29
N GLU A 218 17.94 4.86 19.58
CA GLU A 218 17.24 6.00 20.18
C GLU A 218 16.14 6.54 19.28
N VAL A 219 15.26 7.36 19.85
CA VAL A 219 14.27 8.14 19.12
C VAL A 219 14.85 9.53 18.85
N VAL A 220 14.97 9.90 17.58
CA VAL A 220 15.52 11.20 17.15
C VAL A 220 14.40 12.23 16.97
N PHE A 221 13.23 11.78 16.52
CA PHE A 221 12.06 12.63 16.35
C PHE A 221 10.79 11.80 16.49
N ALA A 222 9.73 12.43 17.01
CA ALA A 222 8.38 11.92 16.96
C ALA A 222 7.41 13.09 16.84
N GLY A 223 6.28 12.89 16.16
CA GLY A 223 5.19 13.85 16.17
C GLY A 223 4.75 14.17 17.61
N PRO A 224 4.19 15.36 17.87
CA PRO A 224 3.99 15.83 19.24
C PRO A 224 2.80 15.19 19.96
N GLN A 225 1.78 14.69 19.26
CA GLN A 225 0.52 14.24 19.86
C GLN A 225 0.34 12.73 19.85
N GLN A 226 -0.24 12.16 20.91
CA GLN A 226 -0.50 10.72 21.03
C GLN A 226 -1.43 10.24 19.92
N ILE A 227 -1.10 9.08 19.35
CA ILE A 227 -1.87 8.51 18.25
C ILE A 227 -2.78 7.43 18.80
N TYR A 228 -4.08 7.56 18.51
CA TYR A 228 -5.05 6.49 18.73
C TYR A 228 -5.37 5.87 17.38
N ARG A 229 -5.46 4.53 17.33
CA ARG A 229 -5.73 3.81 16.08
C ARG A 229 -7.11 4.16 15.51
N LEU A 230 -8.10 4.38 16.38
CA LEU A 230 -9.45 4.80 16.02
C LEU A 230 -10.01 5.80 17.06
N PRO A 231 -10.74 6.85 16.64
CA PRO A 231 -10.88 7.30 15.25
C PRO A 231 -9.56 7.85 14.69
N ILE A 232 -9.33 7.70 13.38
CA ILE A 232 -8.14 8.23 12.71
C ILE A 232 -8.17 9.76 12.76
N SER A 233 -7.04 10.38 13.10
CA SER A 233 -6.92 11.82 13.27
C SER A 233 -5.88 12.42 12.31
N PHE A 234 -6.35 12.98 11.20
CA PHE A 234 -5.47 13.59 10.17
C PHE A 234 -4.73 14.86 10.64
N SER A 235 -5.16 15.46 11.75
CA SER A 235 -4.49 16.62 12.36
C SER A 235 -3.27 16.25 13.20
N LYS A 236 -3.02 14.95 13.46
CA LYS A 236 -1.89 14.48 14.26
C LYS A 236 -0.81 13.93 13.34
N LEU A 237 0.44 14.28 13.62
CA LEU A 237 1.58 13.77 12.88
C LEU A 237 1.97 12.38 13.42
N ASP A 238 1.55 11.33 12.74
CA ASP A 238 1.86 9.94 13.05
C ASP A 238 3.19 9.51 12.40
N MET A 239 4.26 10.15 12.84
CA MET A 239 5.61 9.94 12.32
C MET A 239 6.62 9.89 13.44
N ALA A 240 7.58 8.98 13.32
CA ALA A 240 8.77 8.91 14.15
C ALA A 240 10.01 8.66 13.28
N VAL A 241 11.15 9.19 13.73
CA VAL A 241 12.48 8.90 13.18
C VAL A 241 13.31 8.29 14.29
N LEU A 242 13.85 7.11 14.02
CA LEU A 242 14.64 6.32 14.95
C LEU A 242 16.08 6.25 14.46
N ARG A 243 17.02 6.26 15.40
CA ARG A 243 18.42 5.92 15.11
C ARG A 243 18.58 4.41 15.19
N VAL A 244 19.23 3.84 14.19
CA VAL A 244 19.62 2.42 14.15
C VAL A 244 21.13 2.29 14.04
N GLU A 245 21.63 1.07 14.22
CA GLU A 245 23.00 0.73 13.88
C GLU A 245 23.33 1.06 12.41
N THR A 246 24.54 1.54 12.16
CA THR A 246 25.06 1.72 10.78
C THR A 246 25.72 0.45 10.26
N VAL A 247 26.17 -0.42 11.17
CA VAL A 247 26.66 -1.78 10.90
C VAL A 247 26.08 -2.69 11.97
N ASN A 248 25.41 -3.76 11.57
CA ASN A 248 24.77 -4.68 12.52
C ASN A 248 25.74 -5.70 13.11
N SER A 249 25.23 -6.57 13.99
CA SER A 249 26.01 -7.64 14.63
C SER A 249 26.60 -8.68 13.67
N ALA A 250 26.06 -8.79 12.44
CA ALA A 250 26.58 -9.66 11.40
C ALA A 250 27.62 -8.97 10.49
N GLY A 251 28.00 -7.72 10.79
CA GLY A 251 28.93 -6.93 9.98
C GLY A 251 28.31 -6.35 8.72
N MET A 252 26.99 -6.41 8.55
CA MET A 252 26.29 -5.85 7.40
C MET A 252 26.09 -4.35 7.59
N ALA A 253 26.45 -3.56 6.57
CA ALA A 253 26.18 -2.12 6.54
C ALA A 253 24.68 -1.85 6.33
N LEU A 254 24.17 -0.80 6.96
CA LEU A 254 22.80 -0.34 6.78
C LEU A 254 22.53 -0.02 5.29
N PRO A 255 21.37 -0.40 4.73
CA PRO A 255 21.00 -0.05 3.37
C PRO A 255 21.08 1.46 3.10
N LYS A 256 21.32 1.83 1.84
CA LYS A 256 21.35 3.25 1.44
C LYS A 256 19.98 3.91 1.69
N PRO A 257 19.97 5.17 2.15
CA PRO A 257 18.72 5.88 2.43
C PRO A 257 17.94 6.18 1.14
N PHE A 258 16.62 6.26 1.25
CA PHE A 258 15.79 6.89 0.24
C PHE A 258 16.16 8.37 0.11
N ARG A 259 16.11 8.88 -1.13
CA ARG A 259 15.98 10.32 -1.31
C ARG A 259 14.60 10.74 -0.82
N LEU A 260 14.55 11.69 0.10
CA LEU A 260 13.29 12.30 0.51
C LEU A 260 12.84 13.33 -0.51
N ASN A 261 11.60 13.23 -0.97
CA ASN A 261 10.98 14.22 -1.81
C ASN A 261 10.75 15.53 -1.04
N ARG A 262 11.04 16.66 -1.71
CA ARG A 262 10.88 18.01 -1.15
C ARG A 262 9.82 18.83 -1.87
N ASP A 263 9.21 18.28 -2.92
CA ASP A 263 8.22 18.96 -3.75
C ASP A 263 6.81 18.37 -3.51
N ALA A 264 5.89 19.16 -2.96
CA ALA A 264 4.51 18.73 -2.76
C ALA A 264 3.75 18.49 -4.09
N GLY A 265 4.29 18.98 -5.21
CA GLY A 265 3.79 18.76 -6.57
C GLY A 265 4.18 17.43 -7.21
N TRP A 266 4.80 16.50 -6.47
CA TRP A 266 5.32 15.22 -7.01
C TRP A 266 4.29 14.34 -7.73
N ARG A 267 2.98 14.54 -7.48
CA ARG A 267 1.90 13.72 -8.03
C ARG A 267 1.80 13.83 -9.56
N GLY A 268 2.33 14.89 -10.18
CA GLY A 268 2.29 15.05 -11.64
C GLY A 268 0.87 14.89 -12.21
N GLN A 269 0.76 14.36 -13.44
CA GLN A 269 -0.55 14.02 -14.02
C GLN A 269 -1.08 12.66 -13.56
N ASP A 270 -0.18 11.70 -13.34
CA ASP A 270 -0.56 10.29 -13.21
C ASP A 270 -0.59 9.79 -11.77
N ALA A 271 -0.03 10.53 -10.81
CA ALA A 271 -0.06 10.23 -9.39
C ALA A 271 0.43 8.83 -9.00
N ASN A 272 1.23 8.21 -9.87
CA ASN A 272 1.75 6.86 -9.71
C ASN A 272 2.68 6.77 -8.49
N LEU A 273 2.37 5.82 -7.62
CA LEU A 273 3.12 5.54 -6.40
C LEU A 273 3.30 4.04 -6.19
N PHE A 274 4.18 3.72 -5.25
CA PHE A 274 4.28 2.39 -4.69
C PHE A 274 4.37 2.46 -3.18
N VAL A 275 3.92 1.39 -2.53
CA VAL A 275 4.08 1.15 -1.11
C VAL A 275 4.91 -0.11 -0.93
N VAL A 276 5.94 -0.06 -0.09
CA VAL A 276 6.68 -1.27 0.31
C VAL A 276 6.53 -1.47 1.80
N GLY A 277 6.14 -2.68 2.20
CA GLY A 277 5.82 -2.96 3.59
C GLY A 277 5.71 -4.42 3.95
N PHE A 278 5.41 -4.65 5.22
CA PHE A 278 5.23 -5.97 5.81
C PHE A 278 3.79 -6.13 6.27
N PRO A 279 2.87 -6.65 5.43
CA PRO A 279 1.51 -6.99 5.86
C PRO A 279 1.53 -8.09 6.92
N ALA A 280 0.87 -7.87 8.04
CA ALA A 280 0.59 -8.84 9.07
C ALA A 280 -0.72 -9.60 8.76
N PRO A 281 -0.93 -10.79 9.35
CA PRO A 281 -2.22 -11.45 9.31
C PRO A 281 -3.32 -10.51 9.84
N PRO A 282 -4.50 -10.46 9.22
CA PRO A 282 -5.62 -9.66 9.74
C PRO A 282 -5.97 -10.08 11.17
N ASN A 283 -5.96 -9.13 12.11
CA ASN A 283 -6.31 -9.37 13.51
C ASN A 283 -7.82 -9.51 13.74
N ALA A 284 -8.63 -9.12 12.75
CA ALA A 284 -10.08 -9.27 12.74
C ALA A 284 -10.53 -9.70 11.34
N ILE A 285 -11.56 -10.52 11.29
CA ILE A 285 -12.17 -10.90 10.02
C ILE A 285 -12.97 -9.69 9.51
N PRO A 286 -12.75 -9.25 8.26
CA PRO A 286 -13.49 -8.12 7.69
C PRO A 286 -15.00 -8.34 7.80
N GLN A 287 -15.71 -7.33 8.30
CA GLN A 287 -17.16 -7.33 8.46
C GLN A 287 -17.77 -6.16 7.68
N ASP A 288 -19.02 -6.31 7.23
CA ASP A 288 -19.79 -5.21 6.67
C ASP A 288 -20.34 -4.29 7.77
N GLU A 289 -21.04 -3.23 7.38
CA GLU A 289 -21.66 -2.26 8.30
C GLU A 289 -22.72 -2.89 9.24
N ARG A 290 -23.11 -4.15 8.98
CA ARG A 290 -24.09 -4.91 9.76
C ARG A 290 -23.43 -6.01 10.60
N GLY A 291 -22.11 -6.11 10.60
CA GLY A 291 -21.34 -7.12 11.34
C GLY A 291 -21.27 -8.48 10.65
N ALA A 292 -21.75 -8.62 9.42
CA ALA A 292 -21.66 -9.88 8.67
C ALA A 292 -20.27 -10.03 8.04
N LEU A 293 -19.75 -11.26 7.96
CA LEU A 293 -18.44 -11.54 7.39
C LEU A 293 -18.37 -11.16 5.91
N ARG A 294 -17.34 -10.42 5.54
CA ARG A 294 -16.99 -10.07 4.15
C ARG A 294 -16.13 -11.17 3.53
N HIS A 295 -16.79 -12.26 3.12
CA HIS A 295 -16.13 -13.41 2.48
C HIS A 295 -15.32 -13.00 1.23
N ASP A 296 -15.81 -12.03 0.47
CA ASP A 296 -15.14 -11.44 -0.68
C ASP A 296 -13.77 -10.83 -0.33
N VAL A 297 -13.66 -10.14 0.80
CA VAL A 297 -12.40 -9.55 1.26
C VAL A 297 -11.45 -10.66 1.72
N ILE A 298 -11.95 -11.65 2.46
CA ILE A 298 -11.14 -12.78 2.95
C ILE A 298 -10.52 -13.55 1.78
N GLU A 299 -11.30 -13.84 0.75
CA GLU A 299 -10.84 -14.52 -0.46
C GLU A 299 -9.76 -13.69 -1.15
N ARG A 300 -9.98 -12.38 -1.30
CA ARG A 300 -8.98 -11.49 -1.88
C ARG A 300 -7.66 -11.48 -1.09
N LEU A 301 -7.73 -11.41 0.23
CA LEU A 301 -6.50 -11.47 1.05
C LEU A 301 -5.77 -12.80 0.86
N ARG A 302 -6.50 -13.91 0.73
CA ARG A 302 -5.91 -15.22 0.41
C ARG A 302 -5.29 -15.22 -0.99
N GLU A 303 -5.90 -14.59 -1.97
CA GLU A 303 -5.37 -14.51 -3.34
C GLU A 303 -4.10 -13.67 -3.43
N ILE A 304 -4.08 -12.49 -2.80
CA ILE A 304 -2.93 -11.58 -2.86
C ILE A 304 -1.77 -12.13 -2.06
N PHE A 305 -2.04 -12.52 -0.81
CA PHE A 305 -0.96 -12.84 0.13
C PHE A 305 -0.70 -14.34 0.23
N GLY A 306 -1.57 -15.20 -0.27
CA GLY A 306 -1.36 -16.66 -0.23
C GLY A 306 -1.18 -17.23 1.18
N LEU A 307 -1.64 -16.52 2.22
CA LEU A 307 -1.31 -16.74 3.64
C LEU A 307 0.16 -16.46 4.04
N ASN A 308 1.00 -15.99 3.11
CA ASN A 308 2.39 -15.57 3.32
C ASN A 308 2.47 -14.13 3.85
N TYR A 309 1.95 -13.93 5.06
CA TYR A 309 2.09 -12.67 5.80
C TYR A 309 3.49 -12.53 6.44
N ARG A 310 3.77 -11.33 6.97
CA ARG A 310 5.00 -10.94 7.68
C ARG A 310 6.26 -10.93 6.81
N ARG A 311 6.09 -11.04 5.50
CA ARG A 311 7.11 -10.89 4.45
C ARG A 311 7.00 -9.53 3.78
N LYS A 312 8.02 -9.14 3.03
CA LYS A 312 8.06 -7.86 2.34
C LYS A 312 7.23 -7.91 1.05
N TYR A 313 6.35 -6.95 0.87
CA TYR A 313 5.54 -6.78 -0.34
C TYR A 313 5.72 -5.39 -0.95
N PHE A 314 5.60 -5.34 -2.27
CA PHE A 314 5.53 -4.14 -3.08
C PHE A 314 4.12 -4.01 -3.66
N SER A 315 3.45 -2.90 -3.38
CA SER A 315 2.09 -2.62 -3.80
C SER A 315 2.06 -1.32 -4.61
N PRO A 316 1.96 -1.35 -5.94
CA PRO A 316 1.72 -0.14 -6.71
C PRO A 316 0.31 0.42 -6.47
N GLY A 317 0.15 1.71 -6.74
CA GLY A 317 -1.14 2.38 -6.66
C GLY A 317 -1.07 3.81 -7.16
N LEU A 318 -2.15 4.55 -6.93
CA LEU A 318 -2.32 5.95 -7.28
C LEU A 318 -2.54 6.77 -6.01
N ALA A 319 -1.97 7.98 -5.99
CA ALA A 319 -2.38 8.98 -5.01
C ALA A 319 -3.76 9.53 -5.40
N THR A 320 -4.65 9.65 -4.43
CA THR A 320 -5.98 10.25 -4.58
C THR A 320 -6.09 11.53 -3.74
N ALA A 321 -7.26 12.16 -3.75
CA ALA A 321 -7.48 13.51 -3.24
C ALA A 321 -6.94 13.77 -1.81
N VAL A 322 -6.68 15.05 -1.53
CA VAL A 322 -6.06 15.54 -0.29
C VAL A 322 -7.11 15.53 0.83
N ALA A 323 -6.91 14.67 1.85
CA ALA A 323 -7.78 14.66 3.02
C ALA A 323 -7.54 15.89 3.91
N GLN A 324 -6.27 16.34 4.08
CA GLN A 324 -5.84 17.53 4.85
C GLN A 324 -4.43 18.01 4.40
N ALA A 325 -3.96 19.18 4.86
CA ALA A 325 -2.75 19.88 4.34
C ALA A 325 -1.45 19.06 4.19
N TRP A 326 -1.29 17.99 4.99
CA TRP A 326 -0.12 17.09 4.95
C TRP A 326 -0.48 15.61 4.87
N VAL A 327 -1.72 15.28 4.51
CA VAL A 327 -2.21 13.91 4.34
C VAL A 327 -2.81 13.77 2.96
N PHE A 328 -2.48 12.68 2.29
CA PHE A 328 -3.10 12.28 1.04
C PHE A 328 -3.57 10.84 1.11
N ASP A 329 -4.55 10.55 0.28
CA ASP A 329 -5.10 9.20 0.16
C ASP A 329 -4.37 8.44 -0.95
N HIS A 330 -4.37 7.11 -0.87
CA HIS A 330 -3.91 6.25 -1.94
C HIS A 330 -4.69 4.94 -1.96
N ASP A 331 -4.56 4.21 -3.06
CA ASP A 331 -5.28 2.95 -3.27
C ASP A 331 -4.37 1.71 -3.40
N ALA A 332 -3.06 1.87 -3.17
CA ALA A 332 -2.14 0.73 -3.07
C ALA A 332 -2.59 -0.25 -1.97
N THR A 333 -2.51 -1.56 -2.25
CA THR A 333 -2.94 -2.62 -1.34
C THR A 333 -2.09 -2.66 -0.07
N THR A 334 -2.71 -2.46 1.10
CA THR A 334 -2.06 -2.57 2.40
C THR A 334 -2.93 -3.36 3.40
N LEU A 335 -2.29 -3.82 4.48
CA LEU A 335 -2.91 -4.44 5.66
C LEU A 335 -2.25 -3.90 6.93
N GLY A 336 -2.81 -4.23 8.10
CA GLY A 336 -2.11 -4.05 9.38
C GLY A 336 -0.67 -4.58 9.30
N GLY A 337 0.28 -3.90 9.93
CA GLY A 337 1.73 -4.19 9.78
C GLY A 337 2.43 -3.34 8.70
N ASN A 338 1.70 -2.80 7.71
CA ASN A 338 2.24 -1.79 6.78
C ASN A 338 2.36 -0.40 7.41
N SER A 339 1.90 -0.20 8.65
CA SER A 339 2.16 1.03 9.40
C SER A 339 3.65 1.37 9.38
N GLY A 340 4.00 2.50 8.80
CA GLY A 340 5.37 2.99 8.68
C GLY A 340 6.03 2.63 7.34
N SER A 341 5.27 2.03 6.42
CA SER A 341 5.71 1.77 5.06
C SER A 341 6.04 3.05 4.31
N VAL A 342 7.09 2.96 3.49
CA VAL A 342 7.41 4.00 2.53
C VAL A 342 6.30 4.08 1.49
N VAL A 343 5.90 5.30 1.14
CA VAL A 343 5.23 5.58 -0.12
C VAL A 343 6.25 6.27 -1.02
N GLY A 344 6.62 5.62 -2.12
CA GLY A 344 7.56 6.16 -3.11
C GLY A 344 6.83 6.57 -4.40
N ALA A 345 7.35 7.57 -5.10
CA ALA A 345 6.86 7.88 -6.44
C ALA A 345 7.21 6.72 -7.38
N LEU A 346 6.26 6.20 -8.16
CA LEU A 346 6.53 5.17 -9.17
C LEU A 346 6.80 5.82 -10.53
N SER A 347 7.70 6.81 -10.51
CA SER A 347 8.18 7.54 -11.66
C SER A 347 9.49 8.25 -11.30
N GLY A 348 10.22 8.72 -12.30
CA GLY A 348 11.46 9.47 -12.10
C GLY A 348 12.49 8.67 -11.31
N ASP A 349 12.88 9.19 -10.15
CA ASP A 349 13.97 8.66 -9.32
C ASP A 349 13.51 7.87 -8.08
N LEU A 350 12.23 7.50 -8.02
CA LEU A 350 11.68 6.61 -6.99
C LEU A 350 11.82 7.14 -5.55
N ALA A 351 11.85 8.46 -5.39
CA ALA A 351 11.98 9.10 -4.08
C ALA A 351 10.83 8.78 -3.13
N ALA A 352 11.13 8.76 -1.83
CA ALA A 352 10.11 8.66 -0.79
C ALA A 352 9.29 9.96 -0.77
N VAL A 353 8.00 9.83 -1.05
CA VAL A 353 7.02 10.93 -1.10
C VAL A 353 6.07 10.93 0.08
N GLY A 354 5.88 9.77 0.71
CA GLY A 354 4.97 9.63 1.84
C GLY A 354 5.35 8.58 2.86
N LEU A 355 4.64 8.61 3.99
CA LEU A 355 4.67 7.62 5.06
C LEU A 355 3.25 7.09 5.27
N HIS A 356 3.00 5.82 4.90
CA HIS A 356 1.70 5.19 5.13
C HIS A 356 1.45 5.02 6.64
N PHE A 357 0.26 5.40 7.12
CA PHE A 357 -0.06 5.36 8.56
C PHE A 357 -1.40 4.75 8.91
N ALA A 358 -2.37 4.75 8.00
CA ALA A 358 -3.69 4.19 8.26
C ALA A 358 -4.37 3.75 6.96
N GLY A 359 -5.43 2.96 7.11
CA GLY A 359 -6.31 2.57 6.02
C GLY A 359 -7.62 2.03 6.55
N ASP A 360 -8.67 2.17 5.74
CA ASP A 360 -9.97 1.56 5.97
C ASP A 360 -10.34 0.70 4.75
N TRP A 361 -10.89 -0.48 5.00
CA TRP A 361 -11.12 -1.49 3.97
C TRP A 361 -12.02 -0.93 2.87
N LEU A 362 -11.54 -1.00 1.63
CA LEU A 362 -12.30 -0.58 0.44
C LEU A 362 -12.76 0.89 0.47
N ARG A 363 -12.17 1.74 1.33
CA ARG A 363 -12.44 3.18 1.39
C ARG A 363 -11.23 3.98 0.92
N ALA A 364 -10.17 3.99 1.72
CA ALA A 364 -8.95 4.71 1.41
C ALA A 364 -7.81 4.26 2.32
N ASN A 365 -6.58 4.31 1.79
CA ASN A 365 -5.36 4.28 2.58
C ASN A 365 -4.81 5.69 2.70
N HIS A 366 -4.18 6.01 3.83
CA HIS A 366 -3.73 7.35 4.17
C HIS A 366 -2.22 7.38 4.40
N ALA A 367 -1.59 8.43 3.88
CA ALA A 367 -0.17 8.68 4.05
C ALA A 367 0.11 10.15 4.39
N HIS A 368 1.14 10.39 5.19
CA HIS A 368 1.68 11.74 5.39
C HIS A 368 2.51 12.14 4.17
N ASP A 369 2.25 13.31 3.58
CA ASP A 369 3.06 13.89 2.51
C ASP A 369 4.37 14.44 3.08
N LEU A 370 5.51 13.87 2.72
CA LEU A 370 6.79 14.22 3.34
C LEU A 370 7.23 15.66 3.04
N ALA A 371 6.88 16.19 1.86
CA ALA A 371 7.20 17.57 1.51
C ALA A 371 6.35 18.55 2.33
N SER A 372 5.04 18.29 2.47
CA SER A 372 4.17 19.09 3.33
C SER A 372 4.52 18.98 4.81
N VAL A 373 4.86 17.78 5.30
CA VAL A 373 5.33 17.59 6.69
C VAL A 373 6.61 18.37 6.94
N ARG A 374 7.57 18.35 6.01
CA ARG A 374 8.80 19.16 6.09
C ARG A 374 8.48 20.65 6.21
N ALA A 375 7.57 21.17 5.39
CA ALA A 375 7.18 22.57 5.43
C ALA A 375 6.49 22.95 6.77
N ALA A 376 5.69 22.03 7.33
CA ALA A 376 4.93 22.27 8.55
C ALA A 376 5.68 21.96 9.87
N SER A 377 6.79 21.21 9.81
CA SER A 377 7.50 20.70 10.99
C SER A 377 8.99 21.07 10.97
N PRO A 378 9.39 22.20 11.59
CA PRO A 378 10.79 22.63 11.64
C PRO A 378 11.74 21.60 12.26
N GLY A 379 11.27 20.89 13.30
CA GLY A 379 12.05 19.84 13.95
C GLY A 379 12.35 18.65 13.04
N PHE A 380 11.41 18.29 12.16
CA PHE A 380 11.64 17.27 11.14
C PHE A 380 12.55 17.79 10.02
N ALA A 381 12.32 19.02 9.55
CA ALA A 381 13.14 19.63 8.50
C ALA A 381 14.63 19.72 8.88
N ALA A 382 14.92 20.01 10.16
CA ALA A 382 16.28 20.11 10.69
C ALA A 382 17.09 18.80 10.63
N LEU A 383 16.43 17.64 10.55
CA LEU A 383 17.12 16.34 10.42
C LEU A 383 17.67 16.09 9.02
N PHE A 384 17.14 16.79 8.02
CA PHE A 384 17.44 16.57 6.61
C PHE A 384 17.71 17.91 5.91
N PRO A 385 18.78 18.66 6.25
CA PRO A 385 19.05 19.99 5.71
C PRO A 385 18.99 20.05 4.17
#